data_AF-A0A7S0A961-F1
#
_entry.id   AF-A0A7S0A961-F1
#
_cell.length_a   1.000
_cell.length_b   1.000
_cell.length_c   1.000
_cell.angle_alpha   90.00
_cell.angle_beta   90.00
_cell.angle_gamma   90.00
#
_symmetry.space_group_name_H-M   'P 1'
#
loop_
_entity.id
_entity.type
_entity.pdbx_description
1 polymer ?
#
loop_
_entity_poly.entity_id
_entity_poly.type
_entity_poly.pdbx_seq_one_letter_code
_entity_poly.pdbx_strand_id
1 'polypeptide(L)'
;GCGCGLVAVALARWGAHVVAADMSPAALALAEANASRNLGTAVARQLVFRRLDWSDAAACAQLRHEFGPFDAIVVSDGVLALPPSGPMWHTAGLAEDMASPPGPLLDATRELGSGGADVILTVADRAGDVTETARALLDRRKWLGVGSLPPDA
;
A
#
# COMPACT_ATOMS: atom_id res chain seq x y z
N GLY A 1 -0.09 -3.04 -1.72
CA GLY A 1 -1.22 -3.96 -1.57
C GLY A 1 -2.49 -3.22 -1.90
N CYS A 2 -2.85 -3.14 -3.18
CA CYS A 2 -4.05 -2.42 -3.61
C CYS A 2 -5.34 -3.21 -3.36
N GLY A 3 -5.24 -4.50 -3.00
CA GLY A 3 -6.40 -5.33 -2.68
C GLY A 3 -7.41 -5.33 -3.83
N CYS A 4 -8.67 -5.00 -3.53
CA CYS A 4 -9.74 -4.90 -4.53
C CYS A 4 -9.70 -3.61 -5.37
N GLY A 5 -8.70 -2.74 -5.18
CA GLY A 5 -8.51 -1.52 -5.96
C GLY A 5 -9.35 -0.32 -5.54
N LEU A 6 -10.06 -0.36 -4.40
CA LEU A 6 -10.95 0.74 -3.97
C LEU A 6 -10.24 2.10 -3.96
N VAL A 7 -9.11 2.19 -3.24
CA VAL A 7 -8.34 3.44 -3.11
C VAL A 7 -7.76 3.86 -4.46
N ALA A 8 -7.21 2.92 -5.22
CA ALA A 8 -6.62 3.20 -6.53
C ALA A 8 -7.64 3.75 -7.54
N VAL A 9 -8.83 3.16 -7.59
CA VAL A 9 -9.94 3.62 -8.42
C VAL A 9 -10.42 5.00 -7.97
N ALA A 10 -10.55 5.23 -6.66
CA ALA A 10 -10.96 6.54 -6.14
C ALA A 10 -9.96 7.65 -6.51
N LEU A 11 -8.66 7.41 -6.32
CA LEU A 11 -7.60 8.35 -6.69
C LEU A 11 -7.57 8.64 -8.18
N ALA A 12 -7.69 7.61 -9.03
CA ALA A 12 -7.77 7.78 -10.47
C ALA A 12 -9.00 8.63 -10.88
N ARG A 13 -10.16 8.43 -10.22
CA ARG A 13 -11.35 9.27 -10.45
C ARG A 13 -11.15 10.74 -10.08
N TRP A 14 -10.25 11.02 -9.15
CA TRP A 14 -9.85 12.38 -8.80
C TRP A 14 -8.72 12.94 -9.69
N GLY A 15 -8.33 12.22 -10.74
CA GLY A 15 -7.37 12.68 -11.75
C GLY A 15 -5.91 12.34 -11.44
N ALA A 16 -5.66 11.49 -10.44
CA ALA A 16 -4.31 11.04 -10.14
C ALA A 16 -3.83 10.01 -11.16
N HIS A 17 -2.52 10.04 -11.45
CA HIS A 17 -1.83 8.94 -12.14
C HIS A 17 -1.41 7.90 -11.09
N VAL A 18 -2.00 6.72 -11.16
CA VAL A 18 -1.93 5.71 -10.10
C VAL A 18 -1.27 4.44 -10.62
N VAL A 19 -0.24 3.98 -9.90
CA VAL A 19 0.25 2.61 -9.98
C VAL A 19 -0.33 1.83 -8.80
N ALA A 20 -1.28 0.95 -9.09
CA ALA A 20 -1.87 0.05 -8.10
C ALA A 20 -1.07 -1.25 -8.05
N ALA A 21 -0.46 -1.52 -6.88
CA ALA A 21 0.44 -2.65 -6.72
C ALA A 21 0.00 -3.65 -5.65
N ASP A 22 0.05 -4.94 -5.97
CA ASP A 22 -0.24 -6.05 -5.05
C ASP A 22 0.63 -7.27 -5.37
N MET A 23 0.94 -8.10 -4.37
CA MET A 23 1.68 -9.34 -4.60
C MET A 23 0.77 -10.42 -5.19
N SER A 24 -0.52 -10.40 -4.87
CA SER A 24 -1.51 -11.41 -5.23
C SER A 24 -2.07 -11.18 -6.64
N PRO A 25 -1.88 -12.13 -7.59
CA PRO A 25 -2.49 -12.04 -8.91
C PRO A 25 -4.02 -11.99 -8.87
N ALA A 26 -4.64 -12.66 -7.90
CA ALA A 26 -6.09 -12.66 -7.73
C ALA A 26 -6.60 -11.28 -7.27
N ALA A 27 -5.86 -10.60 -6.39
CA ALA A 27 -6.19 -9.24 -5.98
C ALA A 27 -6.09 -8.26 -7.16
N LEU A 28 -5.01 -8.36 -7.96
CA LEU A 28 -4.84 -7.54 -9.17
C LEU A 28 -5.99 -7.75 -10.16
N ALA A 29 -6.35 -9.01 -10.45
CA ALA A 29 -7.46 -9.31 -11.36
C ALA A 29 -8.79 -8.74 -10.85
N LEU A 30 -9.05 -8.82 -9.53
CA LEU A 30 -10.22 -8.20 -8.91
C LEU A 30 -10.19 -6.67 -9.02
N ALA A 31 -9.02 -6.06 -8.79
CA ALA A 31 -8.84 -4.62 -8.88
C ALA A 31 -9.03 -4.10 -10.32
N GLU A 32 -8.49 -4.81 -11.30
CA GLU A 32 -8.71 -4.55 -12.73
C GLU A 32 -10.19 -4.64 -13.11
N ALA A 33 -10.87 -5.69 -12.65
CA ALA A 33 -12.31 -5.84 -12.86
C ALA A 33 -13.11 -4.69 -12.23
N ASN A 34 -12.75 -4.27 -11.01
CA ASN A 34 -13.38 -3.13 -10.35
C ASN A 34 -13.11 -1.81 -11.08
N ALA A 35 -11.89 -1.57 -11.54
CA ALA A 35 -11.57 -0.40 -12.35
C ALA A 35 -12.38 -0.36 -13.64
N SER A 36 -12.49 -1.49 -14.37
CA SER A 36 -13.26 -1.57 -15.61
C SER A 36 -14.75 -1.22 -15.44
N ARG A 37 -15.31 -1.49 -14.25
CA ARG A 37 -16.72 -1.21 -13.92
C ARG A 37 -16.96 0.22 -13.45
N ASN A 38 -15.94 0.87 -12.89
CA ASN A 38 -16.10 2.15 -12.18
C ASN A 38 -15.40 3.32 -12.88
N LEU A 39 -14.55 3.07 -13.87
CA LEU A 39 -13.80 4.09 -14.60
C LEU A 39 -14.27 4.15 -16.06
N GLY A 40 -14.45 5.38 -16.56
CA GLY A 40 -14.52 5.61 -18.01
C GLY A 40 -13.17 5.38 -18.68
N THR A 41 -13.16 5.16 -20.00
CA THR A 41 -11.95 4.84 -20.78
C THR A 41 -10.84 5.88 -20.65
N ALA A 42 -11.18 7.17 -20.54
CA ALA A 42 -10.21 8.25 -20.36
C ALA A 42 -9.48 8.15 -19.01
N VAL A 43 -10.22 7.86 -17.93
CA VAL A 43 -9.69 7.77 -16.56
C VAL A 43 -8.93 6.45 -16.37
N ALA A 44 -9.39 5.36 -16.99
CA ALA A 44 -8.73 4.06 -16.91
C ALA A 44 -7.26 4.11 -17.38
N ARG A 45 -6.90 5.02 -18.30
CA ARG A 45 -5.50 5.20 -18.75
C ARG A 45 -4.57 5.78 -17.69
N GLN A 46 -5.12 6.38 -16.64
CA GLN A 46 -4.36 6.94 -15.53
C GLN A 46 -4.05 5.90 -14.46
N LEU A 47 -4.64 4.70 -14.55
CA LEU A 47 -4.47 3.62 -13.58
C LEU A 47 -3.77 2.42 -14.23
N VAL A 48 -2.62 2.05 -13.71
CA VAL A 48 -1.89 0.85 -14.12
C VAL A 48 -1.77 -0.12 -12.95
N PHE A 49 -1.91 -1.41 -13.25
CA PHE A 49 -1.76 -2.49 -12.27
C PHE A 49 -0.40 -3.15 -12.43
N ARG A 50 0.29 -3.38 -11.31
CA ARG A 50 1.59 -4.06 -11.29
C ARG A 50 1.67 -5.04 -10.14
N ARG A 51 2.28 -6.19 -10.42
CA ARG A 51 2.65 -7.11 -9.34
C ARG A 51 3.86 -6.55 -8.61
N LEU A 52 3.79 -6.49 -7.29
CA LEU A 52 4.90 -6.05 -6.45
C LEU A 52 4.91 -6.85 -5.15
N ASP A 53 6.05 -7.46 -4.87
CA ASP A 53 6.46 -7.80 -3.51
C ASP A 53 7.29 -6.64 -2.97
N TRP A 54 6.77 -5.91 -1.97
CA TRP A 54 7.50 -4.77 -1.39
C TRP A 54 8.71 -5.18 -0.56
N SER A 55 8.83 -6.47 -0.19
CA SER A 55 10.02 -6.99 0.49
C SER A 55 11.17 -7.25 -0.49
N ASP A 56 10.88 -7.29 -1.80
CA ASP A 56 11.88 -7.40 -2.86
C ASP A 56 12.35 -6.00 -3.28
N ALA A 57 13.55 -5.65 -2.82
CA ALA A 57 14.19 -4.37 -3.13
C ALA A 57 14.45 -4.19 -4.64
N ALA A 58 14.77 -5.27 -5.36
CA ALA A 58 15.00 -5.18 -6.81
C ALA A 58 13.68 -4.92 -7.55
N ALA A 59 12.59 -5.55 -7.13
CA ALA A 59 11.26 -5.28 -7.66
C ALA A 59 10.81 -3.83 -7.37
N CYS A 60 11.09 -3.31 -6.16
CA CYS A 60 10.83 -1.91 -5.82
C CYS A 60 11.62 -0.95 -6.71
N ALA A 61 12.93 -1.18 -6.89
CA ALA A 61 13.78 -0.36 -7.74
C ALA A 61 13.32 -0.39 -9.21
N GLN A 62 12.91 -1.56 -9.71
CA GLN A 62 12.39 -1.69 -11.06
C GLN A 62 11.07 -0.92 -11.24
N LEU A 63 10.14 -1.02 -10.29
CA LEU A 63 8.88 -0.28 -10.33
C LEU A 63 9.12 1.23 -10.30
N ARG A 64 10.05 1.69 -9.46
CA ARG A 64 10.49 3.09 -9.40
C ARG A 64 11.06 3.55 -10.75
N HIS A 65 11.88 2.72 -11.40
CA HIS A 65 12.42 3.06 -12.71
C HIS A 65 11.33 3.16 -13.78
N GLU A 66 10.33 2.26 -13.78
CA GLU A 66 9.29 2.23 -14.81
C GLU A 66 8.26 3.35 -14.66
N PHE A 67 7.92 3.73 -13.41
CA PHE A 67 6.79 4.65 -13.14
C PHE A 67 7.08 5.78 -12.16
N GLY A 68 8.19 5.71 -11.43
CA GLY A 68 8.51 6.62 -10.36
C GLY A 68 9.57 7.67 -10.74
N PRO A 69 10.09 8.40 -9.74
CA PRO A 69 9.68 8.37 -8.33
C PRO A 69 8.23 8.79 -8.10
N PHE A 70 7.61 8.29 -7.03
CA PHE A 70 6.23 8.63 -6.68
C PHE A 70 6.17 9.84 -5.75
N ASP A 71 5.24 10.76 -5.99
CA ASP A 71 4.98 11.92 -5.12
C ASP A 71 4.14 11.55 -3.88
N ALA A 72 3.36 10.47 -3.97
CA ALA A 72 2.59 9.95 -2.86
C ALA A 72 2.54 8.42 -2.89
N ILE A 73 2.58 7.80 -1.71
CA ILE A 73 2.46 6.36 -1.51
C ILE A 73 1.37 6.11 -0.49
N VAL A 74 0.35 5.35 -0.89
CA VAL A 74 -0.82 5.07 -0.05
C VAL A 74 -0.87 3.58 0.27
N VAL A 75 -0.92 3.25 1.55
CA VAL A 75 -1.07 1.88 2.04
C VAL A 75 -2.24 1.84 3.01
N SER A 76 -3.28 1.08 2.65
CA SER A 76 -4.47 0.88 3.50
C SER A 76 -4.51 -0.56 3.97
N ASP A 77 -4.58 -0.78 5.28
CA ASP A 77 -4.60 -2.11 5.92
C ASP A 77 -3.43 -3.01 5.48
N GLY A 78 -2.31 -2.41 5.05
CA GLY A 78 -1.14 -3.14 4.59
C GLY A 78 -0.15 -3.49 5.70
N VAL A 79 -0.38 -3.02 6.93
CA VAL A 79 0.42 -3.40 8.10
C VAL A 79 -0.34 -4.43 8.91
N LEU A 80 0.25 -5.61 9.03
CA LEU A 80 -0.26 -6.74 9.80
C LEU A 80 0.92 -7.28 10.63
N ALA A 81 1.13 -6.73 11.83
CA ALA A 81 2.25 -7.10 12.70
C ALA A 81 2.14 -8.56 13.16
N LEU A 82 0.91 -9.06 13.28
CA LEU A 82 0.59 -10.46 13.49
C LEU A 82 -0.46 -10.91 12.47
N PRO A 83 -0.43 -12.21 12.11
CA PRO A 83 -1.51 -12.86 11.38
C PRO A 83 -2.89 -12.43 11.89
N PRO A 84 -3.83 -12.05 11.02
CA PRO A 84 -5.18 -11.75 11.46
C PRO A 84 -5.84 -13.00 12.03
N SER A 85 -6.34 -12.91 13.26
CA SER A 85 -7.12 -13.98 13.90
C SER A 85 -8.58 -13.89 13.47
N GLY A 86 -9.20 -15.01 13.12
CA GLY A 86 -10.65 -15.08 12.91
C GLY A 86 -11.06 -16.05 11.81
N PRO A 87 -12.32 -16.54 11.85
CA PRO A 87 -12.78 -17.61 10.96
C PRO A 87 -12.70 -17.24 9.48
N MET A 88 -12.86 -15.96 9.13
CA MET A 88 -12.71 -15.48 7.75
C MET A 88 -11.31 -15.75 7.20
N TRP A 89 -10.27 -15.47 7.99
CA TRP A 89 -8.87 -15.56 7.58
C TRP A 89 -8.35 -16.99 7.57
N HIS A 90 -8.81 -17.82 8.50
CA HIS A 90 -8.52 -19.26 8.50
C HIS A 90 -9.13 -19.98 7.29
N THR A 91 -10.35 -19.61 6.89
CA THR A 91 -11.01 -20.20 5.70
C THR A 91 -10.27 -19.85 4.41
N ALA A 92 -9.57 -18.71 4.37
CA ALA A 92 -8.76 -18.32 3.23
C ALA A 92 -7.43 -19.10 3.12
N GLY A 93 -7.03 -19.87 4.14
CA GLY A 93 -5.82 -20.72 4.12
C GLY A 93 -4.49 -19.96 4.07
N LEU A 94 -4.51 -18.64 4.30
CA LEU A 94 -3.34 -17.76 4.10
C LEU A 94 -2.93 -17.01 5.36
N ALA A 95 -3.69 -17.10 6.46
CA ALA A 95 -3.53 -16.21 7.62
C ALA A 95 -2.10 -16.15 8.17
N GLU A 96 -1.40 -17.29 8.24
CA GLU A 96 -0.04 -17.38 8.79
C GLU A 96 1.01 -16.67 7.92
N ASP A 97 0.80 -16.62 6.61
CA ASP A 97 1.68 -15.95 5.64
C ASP A 97 1.28 -14.49 5.38
N MET A 98 0.21 -14.00 6.03
CA MET A 98 -0.29 -12.64 5.86
C MET A 98 0.41 -11.60 6.75
N ALA A 99 1.40 -12.00 7.54
CA ALA A 99 2.18 -11.01 8.30
C ALA A 99 2.86 -10.04 7.34
N SER A 100 2.64 -8.74 7.58
CA SER A 100 3.21 -7.64 6.80
C SER A 100 3.78 -6.62 7.78
N PRO A 101 5.03 -6.81 8.23
CA PRO A 101 5.63 -5.94 9.23
C PRO A 101 5.85 -4.53 8.66
N PRO A 102 5.68 -3.48 9.48
CA PRO A 102 5.76 -2.09 9.03
C PRO A 102 7.17 -1.67 8.59
N GLY A 103 8.23 -2.32 9.10
CA GLY A 103 9.62 -1.97 8.79
C GLY A 103 9.96 -2.09 7.29
N PRO A 104 9.88 -3.29 6.69
CA PRO A 104 10.10 -3.48 5.26
C PRO A 104 9.19 -2.63 4.38
N LEU A 105 7.92 -2.44 4.78
CA LEU A 105 7.00 -1.56 4.08
C LEU A 105 7.52 -0.11 4.03
N LEU A 106 7.94 0.43 5.17
CA LEU A 106 8.50 1.78 5.25
C LEU A 106 9.79 1.91 4.43
N ASP A 107 10.65 0.90 4.44
CA ASP A 107 11.88 0.90 3.63
C ASP A 107 11.56 0.90 2.12
N ALA A 108 10.56 0.12 1.70
CA ALA A 108 10.05 0.14 0.33
C ALA A 108 9.46 1.51 -0.03
N THR A 109 8.72 2.15 0.88
CA THR A 109 8.16 3.50 0.59
C THR A 109 9.25 4.53 0.35
N ARG A 110 10.38 4.44 1.07
CA ARG A 110 11.54 5.30 0.85
C ARG A 110 12.19 5.07 -0.51
N GLU A 111 12.31 3.80 -0.91
CA GLU A 111 12.86 3.44 -2.22
C GLU A 111 11.97 3.92 -3.36
N LEU A 112 10.65 3.82 -3.21
CA LEU A 112 9.68 4.17 -4.24
C LEU A 112 9.44 5.69 -4.34
N GLY A 113 9.50 6.41 -3.22
CA GLY A 113 9.13 7.82 -3.13
C GLY A 113 10.16 8.80 -3.66
N SER A 114 9.72 9.97 -4.11
CA SER A 114 10.58 11.14 -4.27
C SER A 114 11.10 11.62 -2.89
N GLY A 115 12.08 12.53 -2.88
CA GLY A 115 12.65 13.04 -1.62
C GLY A 115 11.66 13.80 -0.72
N GLY A 116 10.49 14.16 -1.24
CA GLY A 116 9.41 14.83 -0.51
C GLY A 116 8.07 14.09 -0.63
N ALA A 117 8.10 12.78 -0.87
CA ALA A 117 6.88 12.00 -1.07
C ALA A 117 6.03 11.91 0.21
N ASP A 118 4.73 12.09 0.04
CA ASP A 118 3.76 11.86 1.12
C ASP A 118 3.48 10.37 1.28
N VAL A 119 3.74 9.81 2.46
CA VAL A 119 3.44 8.42 2.77
C VAL A 119 2.23 8.35 3.70
N ILE A 120 1.12 7.85 3.18
CA ILE A 120 -0.15 7.71 3.91
C ILE A 120 -0.31 6.23 4.29
N LEU A 121 -0.25 5.96 5.60
CA LEU A 121 -0.43 4.62 6.17
C LEU A 121 -1.71 4.57 7.00
N THR A 122 -2.70 3.82 6.54
CA THR A 122 -3.86 3.46 7.36
C THR A 122 -3.55 2.15 8.06
N VAL A 123 -3.48 2.21 9.39
CA VAL A 123 -3.23 1.06 10.25
C VAL A 123 -4.54 0.67 10.92
N ALA A 124 -4.93 -0.59 10.82
CA ALA A 124 -6.07 -1.11 11.58
C ALA A 124 -5.80 -0.92 13.08
N ASP A 125 -6.80 -0.48 13.85
CA ASP A 125 -6.69 -0.25 15.30
C ASP A 125 -6.62 -1.56 16.10
N ARG A 126 -5.59 -2.34 15.82
CA ARG A 126 -5.18 -3.51 16.58
C ARG A 126 -3.93 -3.08 17.33
N ALA A 127 -3.96 -3.21 18.66
CA ALA A 127 -2.91 -2.72 19.53
C ALA A 127 -1.49 -3.13 19.08
N GLY A 128 -1.33 -4.35 18.55
CA GLY A 128 -0.07 -4.84 17.99
C GLY A 128 0.39 -4.08 16.74
N ASP A 129 -0.48 -3.86 15.76
CA ASP A 129 -0.13 -3.18 14.51
C ASP A 129 0.24 -1.71 14.76
N VAL A 130 -0.53 -1.03 15.60
CA VAL A 130 -0.29 0.36 15.98
C VAL A 130 1.07 0.48 16.70
N THR A 131 1.34 -0.41 17.65
CA THR A 131 2.60 -0.41 18.42
C THR A 131 3.81 -0.68 17.54
N GLU A 132 3.76 -1.70 16.69
CA GLU A 132 4.87 -2.02 15.79
C GLU A 132 5.07 -0.95 14.72
N THR A 133 3.99 -0.34 14.22
CA THR A 133 4.09 0.79 13.27
C THR A 133 4.77 1.97 13.94
N ALA A 134 4.35 2.35 15.16
CA ALA A 134 4.95 3.44 15.91
C ALA A 134 6.45 3.18 16.17
N ARG A 135 6.84 1.96 16.55
CA ARG A 135 8.25 1.59 16.72
C ARG A 135 9.02 1.74 15.41
N ALA A 136 8.51 1.18 14.32
CA ALA A 136 9.18 1.24 13.02
C ALA A 136 9.38 2.67 12.51
N LEU A 137 8.42 3.57 12.77
CA LEU A 137 8.53 5.00 12.47
C LEU A 137 9.61 5.67 13.34
N LEU A 138 9.65 5.40 14.65
CA LEU A 138 10.65 5.96 15.57
C LEU A 138 12.08 5.57 15.22
N ASP A 139 12.29 4.34 14.76
CA ASP A 139 13.58 3.83 14.29
C ASP A 139 14.06 4.55 13.02
N ARG A 140 13.11 5.03 12.21
CA ARG A 140 13.32 5.66 10.91
C ARG A 140 13.22 7.19 10.94
N ARG A 141 13.04 7.80 12.11
CA ARG A 141 12.86 9.25 12.32
C ARG A 141 13.91 10.17 11.69
N LYS A 142 15.10 9.65 11.35
CA LYS A 142 16.18 10.44 10.73
C LYS A 142 15.87 10.89 9.30
N TRP A 143 14.93 10.22 8.65
CA TRP A 143 14.55 10.50 7.26
C TRP A 143 13.03 10.61 7.07
N LEU A 144 12.27 10.64 8.17
CA LEU A 144 10.82 10.83 8.17
C LEU A 144 10.49 12.13 8.92
N GLY A 145 9.70 13.00 8.29
CA GLY A 145 8.96 14.05 8.97
C GLY A 145 7.55 13.55 9.26
N VAL A 146 7.13 13.55 10.53
CA VAL A 146 5.73 13.23 10.87
C VAL A 146 4.89 14.47 10.55
N GLY A 147 4.04 14.37 9.53
CA GLY A 147 3.03 15.39 9.21
C GLY A 147 1.94 15.47 10.29
N SER A 148 1.07 16.49 10.20
CA SER A 148 -0.04 16.64 11.13
C SER A 148 -0.93 15.40 11.12
N LEU A 149 -1.19 14.83 12.31
CA LEU A 149 -2.32 13.92 12.50
C LEU A 149 -3.61 14.68 12.12
N PRO A 150 -4.61 14.03 11.51
CA PRO A 150 -5.93 14.63 11.36
C PRO A 150 -6.36 15.18 12.72
N PRO A 151 -6.78 16.45 12.83
CA PRO A 151 -7.34 16.94 14.08
C PRO A 151 -8.50 16.01 14.45
N ASP A 152 -8.55 15.59 15.72
CA ASP A 152 -9.47 14.58 16.27
C ASP A 152 -10.79 14.52 15.50
N ALA A 153 -11.01 13.41 14.79
CA ALA A 153 -12.21 13.10 14.02
C ALA A 153 -13.32 12.51 14.89
#